data_AF-A0A6V8NPE3-F1
#
_entry.id   AF-A0A6V8NPE3-F1
#
_cell.length_a   1.000
_cell.length_b   1.000
_cell.length_c   1.000
_cell.angle_alpha   90.00
_cell.angle_beta   90.00
_cell.angle_gamma   90.00
#
_symmetry.space_group_name_H-M   'P 1'
#
loop_
_entity.id
_entity.type
_entity.pdbx_description
1 polymer ?
#
loop_
_entity_poly.entity_id
_entity_poly.type
_entity_poly.pdbx_seq_one_letter_code
_entity_poly.pdbx_strand_id
1 'polypeptide(L)' 'MEEELSLLVVFAHPDDESYGPGGTIARYASEGVKVTLICATRGEVSIRLNRIEGGPKRLAELREGELRQASQILGIKD' A
#
# COMPACT_ATOMS: atom_id res chain seq x y z
N MET A 1 30.43 8.72 -2.24
CA MET A 1 29.02 8.71 -1.86
C MET A 1 28.53 7.32 -2.15
N GLU A 2 28.05 6.59 -1.15
CA GLU A 2 27.31 5.35 -1.43
C GLU A 2 26.03 5.74 -2.18
N GLU A 3 25.71 5.03 -3.26
CA GLU A 3 24.46 5.21 -3.98
C GLU A 3 23.30 4.70 -3.12
N GLU A 4 22.30 5.55 -2.88
CA GLU A 4 21.06 5.15 -2.21
C GLU A 4 20.24 4.24 -3.14
N LEU A 5 20.05 2.99 -2.76
CA LEU A 5 19.19 2.07 -3.49
C LEU A 5 17.71 2.48 -3.34
N SER A 6 16.94 2.29 -4.41
CA SER A 6 15.50 2.55 -4.41
C SER A 6 14.72 1.36 -4.95
N LEU A 7 13.52 1.15 -4.39
CA LEU A 7 12.57 0.12 -4.79
C LEU A 7 11.21 0.77 -5.03
N LEU A 8 10.74 0.71 -6.27
CA LEU A 8 9.37 1.08 -6.63
C LEU A 8 8.51 -0.17 -6.68
N VAL A 9 7.43 -0.18 -5.89
CA VAL A 9 6.42 -1.24 -5.94
C VAL A 9 5.12 -0.68 -6.52
N VAL A 10 4.53 -1.42 -7.45
CA VAL A 10 3.33 -0.97 -8.20
C VAL A 10 2.28 -2.07 -8.14
N PHE A 11 1.12 -1.75 -7.57
CA PHE A 11 0.03 -2.70 -7.40
C PHE A 11 -1.33 -2.12 -7.79
N ALA A 12 -2.30 -3.01 -7.95
CA ALA A 12 -3.62 -2.62 -8.44
C ALA A 12 -4.50 -2.04 -7.33
N HIS A 13 -4.51 -2.66 -6.15
CA HIS A 13 -5.45 -2.33 -5.07
C HIS A 13 -4.78 -2.19 -3.70
N PRO A 14 -5.43 -1.47 -2.77
CA PRO A 14 -4.98 -1.37 -1.37
C PRO A 14 -5.05 -2.71 -0.63
N ASP A 15 -3.94 -3.43 -0.49
CA ASP A 15 -3.76 -4.74 0.18
C ASP A 15 -2.76 -5.63 -0.57
N ASP A 16 -2.63 -5.42 -1.89
CA ASP A 16 -1.71 -6.18 -2.75
C ASP A 16 -0.25 -6.06 -2.27
N GLU A 17 0.15 -4.89 -1.74
CA GLU A 17 1.50 -4.65 -1.21
C GLU A 17 1.79 -5.46 0.06
N SER A 18 0.75 -5.71 0.85
CA SER A 18 0.83 -6.45 2.10
C SER A 18 0.69 -7.96 1.88
N TYR A 19 -0.25 -8.38 1.02
CA TYR A 19 -0.61 -9.79 0.85
C TYR A 19 0.46 -10.62 0.12
N GLY A 20 1.07 -10.06 -0.92
CA GLY A 20 2.09 -10.78 -1.69
C GLY A 20 3.51 -10.50 -1.17
N PRO A 21 4.05 -9.30 -1.40
CA PRO A 21 5.46 -8.99 -1.18
C PRO A 21 5.75 -8.28 0.15
N GLY A 22 4.81 -8.23 1.10
CA GLY A 22 4.96 -7.44 2.33
C GLY A 22 6.26 -7.72 3.10
N GLY A 23 6.65 -8.99 3.23
CA GLY A 23 7.91 -9.37 3.85
C GLY A 23 9.16 -8.86 3.11
N THR A 24 9.13 -8.88 1.77
CA THR A 24 10.22 -8.36 0.93
C THR A 24 10.33 -6.85 1.04
N ILE A 25 9.20 -6.13 1.01
CA ILE A 25 9.14 -4.68 1.18
C ILE A 25 9.71 -4.28 2.54
N ALA A 26 9.20 -4.89 3.62
CA ALA A 26 9.63 -4.58 4.98
C ALA A 26 11.13 -4.87 5.19
N ARG A 27 11.63 -5.96 4.60
CA ARG A 27 13.07 -6.28 4.62
C ARG A 27 13.89 -5.17 3.99
N TYR A 28 13.60 -4.78 2.75
CA TYR A 28 14.38 -3.74 2.07
C TYR A 28 14.28 -2.38 2.76
N ALA A 29 13.10 -2.01 3.25
CA ALA A 29 12.93 -0.80 4.05
C ALA A 29 13.81 -0.84 5.32
N SER A 30 13.88 -1.98 6.01
CA SER A 30 14.73 -2.16 7.19
C SER A 30 16.24 -2.15 6.89
N GLU A 31 16.63 -2.55 5.68
CA GLU A 31 18.01 -2.49 5.17
C GLU A 31 18.39 -1.08 4.67
N GLY A 32 17.49 -0.10 4.78
CA GLY A 32 17.73 1.30 4.44
C GLY A 32 17.41 1.68 2.99
N VAL A 33 16.85 0.77 2.20
CA VAL A 33 16.42 1.05 0.82
C VAL A 33 15.24 2.03 0.83
N LYS A 34 15.25 3.03 -0.05
CA LYS A 34 14.11 3.92 -0.24
C LYS A 34 12.99 3.19 -0.99
N VAL A 35 11.91 2.86 -0.29
CA VAL A 35 10.73 2.20 -0.89
C VAL A 35 9.62 3.21 -1.17
N THR A 36 9.09 3.17 -2.39
CA THR A 36 7.94 3.97 -2.86
C THR A 36 6.84 3.05 -3.38
N LEU A 37 5.57 3.36 -3.09
CA LEU A 37 4.39 2.61 -3.52
C LEU A 37 3.54 3.42 -4.51
N ILE A 38 3.19 2.78 -5.62
CA ILE A 38 2.07 3.20 -6.48
C ILE A 38 0.94 2.18 -6.33
N CYS A 39 -0.22 2.66 -5.87
CA CYS A 39 -1.46 1.89 -5.90
C CYS A 39 -2.38 2.48 -6.97
N ALA A 40 -2.71 1.69 -7.99
CA ALA A 40 -3.40 2.18 -9.20
C ALA A 40 -4.86 2.57 -8.95
N THR A 41 -5.49 2.03 -7.91
CA THR A 41 -6.90 2.26 -7.58
C THR A 41 -7.08 2.47 -6.08
N ARG A 42 -8.26 2.95 -5.66
CA ARG A 42 -8.62 3.03 -4.24
C ARG A 42 -9.48 1.84 -3.79
N GLY A 43 -9.69 0.86 -4.67
CA GLY A 43 -10.36 -0.39 -4.33
C GLY A 43 -11.87 -0.28 -4.12
N GLU A 44 -12.53 0.61 -4.87
CA GLU A 44 -13.93 1.04 -4.69
C GLU A 44 -14.97 -0.05 -4.96
N VAL A 45 -14.59 -1.12 -5.66
CA VAL A 45 -15.48 -2.20 -6.11
C VAL A 45 -15.19 -3.51 -5.35
N SER A 46 -14.82 -3.41 -4.07
CA SER A 46 -14.61 -4.58 -3.21
C SER A 46 -15.88 -5.43 -3.10
N ILE A 47 -15.72 -6.74 -2.92
CA ILE A 47 -16.81 -7.65 -2.52
C ILE A 47 -17.51 -7.22 -1.22
N ARG A 48 -16.86 -6.37 -0.41
CA ARG A 48 -17.42 -5.79 0.82
C ARG A 48 -18.21 -4.50 0.60
N LEU A 49 -18.34 -3.99 -0.63
CA LEU A 49 -19.01 -2.72 -0.92
C LEU A 49 -20.41 -2.64 -0.30
N ASN A 50 -21.22 -3.70 -0.43
CA ASN A 50 -22.57 -3.75 0.13
C ASN A 50 -22.63 -3.73 1.67
N ARG A 51 -21.48 -3.81 2.35
CA ARG A 51 -21.36 -3.76 3.82
C ARG A 51 -20.89 -2.40 4.32
N ILE A 52 -20.61 -1.45 3.42
CA ILE A 52 -20.12 -0.12 3.77
C ILE A 52 -21.22 0.90 3.48
N GLU A 53 -21.74 1.50 4.55
CA GLU A 53 -22.60 2.68 4.41
C GLU A 53 -21.83 3.83 3.77
N GLY A 54 -22.46 4.56 2.84
CA GLY A 54 -21.82 5.63 2.07
C GLY A 54 -21.21 5.19 0.73
N GLY A 55 -21.30 3.91 0.37
CA GLY A 55 -21.03 3.42 -0.98
C GLY A 55 -19.56 3.48 -1.42
N PRO A 56 -19.30 3.44 -2.74
CA PRO A 56 -17.94 3.25 -3.29
C PRO A 56 -16.94 4.32 -2.85
N LYS A 57 -17.38 5.58 -2.75
CA LYS A 57 -16.53 6.70 -2.31
C LYS A 57 -16.08 6.53 -0.86
N ARG A 58 -16.99 6.12 0.03
CA ARG A 58 -16.66 5.90 1.44
C ARG A 58 -15.70 4.72 1.62
N LEU A 59 -15.91 3.65 0.85
CA LEU A 59 -14.99 2.51 0.81
C LEU A 59 -13.59 2.92 0.32
N ALA A 60 -13.52 3.78 -0.71
CA ALA A 60 -12.24 4.31 -1.22
C ALA A 60 -11.45 5.06 -0.13
N GLU A 61 -12.13 5.93 0.63
CA GLU A 61 -11.53 6.69 1.74
C GLU A 61 -11.04 5.77 2.86
N LEU A 62 -11.84 4.76 3.20
CA LEU A 62 -11.47 3.77 4.21
C LEU A 62 -10.22 2.99 3.79
N ARG A 63 -10.23 2.42 2.59
CA ARG A 63 -9.13 1.60 2.07
C ARG A 63 -7.85 2.41 1.85
N GLU A 64 -7.95 3.68 1.48
CA GLU A 64 -6.78 4.56 1.42
C GLU A 64 -6.19 4.78 2.81
N GLY A 65 -7.02 4.95 3.84
CA GLY A 65 -6.56 5.03 5.23
C GLY A 65 -5.92 3.73 5.72
N GLU A 66 -6.46 2.58 5.33
CA GLU A 66 -5.86 1.26 5.60
C GLU A 66 -4.50 1.11 4.90
N LEU A 67 -4.40 1.50 3.63
CA LEU A 67 -3.14 1.47 2.87
C LEU A 67 -2.07 2.33 3.52
N ARG A 68 -2.41 3.57 3.93
CA ARG A 68 -1.45 4.47 4.58
C ARG A 68 -0.91 3.87 5.88
N GLN A 69 -1.74 3.19 6.66
CA GLN A 69 -1.31 2.50 7.88
C GLN A 69 -0.43 1.29 7.56
N ALA A 70 -0.81 0.48 6.58
CA ALA A 70 0.00 -0.66 6.13
C ALA A 70 1.38 -0.20 5.63
N SER A 71 1.43 0.85 4.80
CA SER A 71 2.67 1.47 4.32
C SER A 71 3.59 1.90 5.46
N GLN A 72 3.05 2.50 6.52
CA GLN A 72 3.83 2.88 7.71
C GLN A 72 4.45 1.66 8.41
N ILE A 73 3.68 0.57 8.56
CA ILE A 73 4.16 -0.68 9.18
C ILE A 73 5.25 -1.32 8.32
N LEU A 74 5.09 -1.30 7.00
CA LEU A 74 6.03 -1.86 6.04
C LEU A 74 7.29 -0.99 5.81
N GLY A 75 7.34 0.22 6.39
CA GLY A 75 8.46 1.15 6.22
C GLY A 75 8.51 1.87 4.86
N ILE A 76 7.40 1.91 4.13
CA ILE A 76 7.25 2.65 2.87
C ILE A 76 7.15 4.15 3.20
N LYS A 77 7.93 4.98 2.50
CA LYS A 77 8.06 6.42 2.82
C LYS A 77 7.29 7.35 1.87
N ASP A 78 6.91 6.86 0.70
CA ASP A 78 6.28 7.62 -0.38
C ASP A 78 5.21 6.77 -1.07
#